data_AF-A0A0Q9ACM8-F1
#
_entry.id   AF-A0A0Q9ACM8-F1
#
_cell.length_a   1.000
_cell.length_b   1.000
_cell.length_c   1.000
_cell.angle_alpha   90.00
_cell.angle_beta   90.00
_cell.angle_gamma   90.00
#
_symmetry.space_group_name_H-M   'P 1'
#
loop_
_entity.id
_entity.type
_entity.pdbx_description
1 polymer ?
#
loop_
_entity_poly.entity_id
_entity_poly.type
_entity_poly.pdbx_seq_one_letter_code
_entity_poly.pdbx_strand_id
1 'polypeptide(L)'
;MVLVIPIDMDSKNRKIRIMEKEKNVWELIKSNHFEEASIVADEQYSLTKDISILNNKVFALLQLQRYSDVIELCDTIIHKTDGETDVDFILSGIAFWALDNKSKAIEYWTKGEKAKYADIAGGIDVLIFQYFASVKLNDDKLLLTVKKKMKKLLKNKIATNFYGLQGNYLLDEITETELYSSVTMTNILRERQLCCLDFVLGIKKLESSNLDFYKKKLTDCISYGANAYLEHFFYLAKVELNMGSL
;
A
#
# COMPACT_ATOMS: atom_id res chain seq x y z
N MET A 1 23.14 23.17 -51.32
CA MET A 1 24.13 22.79 -50.28
C MET A 1 23.34 22.50 -49.01
N VAL A 2 23.07 21.23 -48.71
CA VAL A 2 22.22 20.83 -47.56
C VAL A 2 23.14 20.60 -46.36
N LEU A 3 22.95 21.39 -45.31
CA LEU A 3 23.69 21.27 -44.06
C LEU A 3 23.12 20.07 -43.28
N VAL A 4 23.88 18.97 -43.22
CA VAL A 4 23.57 17.85 -42.33
C VAL A 4 24.17 18.16 -40.96
N ILE A 5 23.33 18.49 -39.99
CA ILE A 5 23.74 18.67 -38.59
C ILE A 5 23.91 17.25 -38.01
N PRO A 6 25.09 16.86 -37.52
CA PRO A 6 25.29 15.55 -36.92
C PRO A 6 24.54 15.51 -35.58
N ILE A 7 23.61 14.56 -35.45
CA ILE A 7 22.97 14.25 -34.18
C ILE A 7 24.03 13.58 -33.30
N ASP A 8 24.40 14.26 -32.22
CA ASP A 8 25.38 13.77 -31.24
C ASP A 8 24.85 12.52 -30.50
N MET A 9 25.18 11.36 -31.05
CA MET A 9 24.91 10.04 -30.45
C MET A 9 25.69 9.80 -29.15
N ASP A 10 26.70 10.62 -28.83
CA ASP A 10 27.56 10.46 -27.66
C ASP A 10 26.85 10.97 -26.38
N SER A 11 26.06 12.03 -26.50
CA SER A 11 25.26 12.57 -25.38
C SER A 11 24.21 11.58 -24.83
N LYS A 12 23.57 10.81 -25.72
CA LYS A 12 22.52 9.84 -25.36
C LYS A 12 23.13 8.58 -24.71
N ASN A 13 24.26 8.11 -25.25
CA ASN A 13 25.00 6.98 -24.69
C ASN A 13 25.69 7.32 -23.37
N ARG A 14 26.07 8.58 -23.15
CA ARG A 14 26.61 9.07 -21.87
C ARG A 14 25.54 9.13 -20.77
N LYS A 15 24.31 9.56 -21.09
CA LYS A 15 23.16 9.47 -20.16
C LYS A 15 22.86 8.02 -19.77
N ILE A 16 22.83 7.09 -20.74
CA ILE A 16 22.60 5.67 -20.49
C ILE A 16 23.68 5.06 -19.57
N ARG A 17 24.96 5.38 -19.79
CA ARG A 17 26.08 4.92 -18.94
C ARG A 17 26.12 5.55 -17.54
N ILE A 18 25.59 6.74 -17.35
CA ILE A 18 25.47 7.36 -16.02
C ILE A 18 24.34 6.67 -15.23
N MET A 19 23.21 6.36 -15.90
CA MET A 19 22.09 5.64 -15.32
C MET A 19 22.45 4.21 -14.86
N GLU A 20 23.37 3.51 -15.54
CA GLU A 20 23.84 2.18 -15.13
C GLU A 20 24.64 2.16 -13.80
N LYS A 21 25.01 3.33 -13.27
CA LYS A 21 25.71 3.48 -11.98
C LYS A 21 24.89 4.25 -10.93
N GLU A 22 23.65 4.62 -11.25
CA GLU A 22 22.77 5.39 -10.36
C GLU A 22 22.22 4.51 -9.23
N LYS A 23 22.15 5.08 -8.03
CA LYS A 23 21.58 4.42 -6.86
C LYS A 23 20.11 4.12 -7.14
N ASN A 24 19.71 2.86 -7.07
CA ASN A 24 18.32 2.48 -7.23
C ASN A 24 17.53 2.88 -5.97
N VAL A 25 16.44 3.66 -6.14
CA VAL A 25 15.62 4.16 -5.02
C VAL A 25 15.13 3.01 -4.12
N TRP A 26 14.72 1.89 -4.72
CA TRP A 26 14.25 0.73 -3.96
C TRP A 26 15.38 0.05 -3.17
N GLU A 27 16.60 -0.02 -3.70
CA GLU A 27 17.74 -0.55 -2.95
C GLU A 27 18.09 0.32 -1.72
N LEU A 28 17.96 1.65 -1.85
CA LEU A 28 18.12 2.58 -0.73
C LEU A 28 17.02 2.34 0.33
N ILE A 29 15.77 2.16 -0.09
CA ILE A 29 14.64 1.84 0.80
C ILE A 29 14.89 0.52 1.55
N LYS A 30 15.27 -0.55 0.86
CA LYS A 30 15.58 -1.84 1.49
C LYS A 30 16.74 -1.76 2.48
N SER A 31 17.66 -0.83 2.26
CA SER A 31 18.82 -0.58 3.11
C SER A 31 18.56 0.45 4.21
N ASN A 32 17.31 0.87 4.42
CA ASN A 32 16.88 1.88 5.40
C ASN A 32 17.48 3.29 5.21
N HIS A 33 17.95 3.64 4.00
CA HIS A 33 18.43 4.98 3.66
C HIS A 33 17.28 5.85 3.10
N PHE A 34 16.24 6.08 3.90
CA PHE A 34 14.97 6.65 3.40
C PHE A 34 15.06 8.11 2.94
N GLU A 35 15.79 8.98 3.67
CA GLU A 35 15.97 10.38 3.23
C GLU A 35 16.74 10.45 1.91
N GLU A 36 17.80 9.66 1.78
CA GLU A 36 18.55 9.56 0.54
C GLU A 36 17.69 9.01 -0.60
N ALA A 37 16.87 7.98 -0.34
CA ALA A 37 15.94 7.44 -1.31
C ALA A 37 14.96 8.51 -1.82
N SER A 38 14.46 9.38 -0.93
CA SER A 38 13.58 10.50 -1.29
C SER A 38 14.26 11.50 -2.22
N ILE A 39 15.50 11.90 -1.89
CA ILE A 39 16.30 12.83 -2.71
C ILE A 39 16.59 12.22 -4.09
N VAL A 40 17.09 10.98 -4.13
CA VAL A 40 17.42 10.29 -5.38
C VAL A 40 16.17 10.08 -6.24
N ALA A 41 15.00 9.84 -5.64
CA ALA A 41 13.75 9.73 -6.37
C ALA A 41 13.35 11.05 -7.06
N ASP A 42 13.53 12.19 -6.40
CA ASP A 42 13.28 13.50 -7.01
C ASP A 42 14.22 13.76 -8.20
N GLU A 43 15.51 13.47 -8.04
CA GLU A 43 16.50 13.59 -9.10
C GLU A 43 16.15 12.69 -10.30
N GLN A 44 15.87 11.40 -10.07
CA GLN A 44 15.54 10.47 -11.14
C GLN A 44 14.22 10.83 -11.83
N TYR A 45 13.17 11.18 -11.08
CA TYR A 45 11.90 11.62 -11.67
C TYR A 45 12.08 12.90 -12.50
N SER A 46 12.95 13.82 -12.08
CA SER A 46 13.23 15.04 -12.84
C SER A 46 13.74 14.73 -14.26
N LEU A 47 14.50 13.63 -14.40
CA LEU A 47 15.12 13.17 -15.63
C LEU A 47 14.22 12.27 -16.48
N THR A 48 13.53 11.31 -15.86
CA THR A 48 12.81 10.23 -16.56
C THR A 48 11.32 10.49 -16.71
N LYS A 49 10.73 11.27 -15.79
CA LYS A 49 9.27 11.41 -15.61
C LYS A 49 8.53 10.10 -15.34
N ASP A 50 9.24 9.07 -14.90
CA ASP A 50 8.67 7.76 -14.57
C ASP A 50 7.91 7.81 -13.23
N ILE A 51 6.60 7.57 -13.26
CA ILE A 51 5.73 7.59 -12.08
C ILE A 51 6.11 6.53 -11.05
N SER A 52 6.67 5.39 -11.47
CA SER A 52 7.07 4.33 -10.54
C SER A 52 8.14 4.80 -9.53
N ILE A 53 8.94 5.80 -9.90
CA ILE A 53 9.94 6.43 -9.04
C ILE A 53 9.27 7.25 -7.94
N LEU A 54 8.18 7.95 -8.26
CA LEU A 54 7.39 8.68 -7.26
C LEU A 54 6.71 7.71 -6.28
N ASN A 55 6.21 6.57 -6.77
CA ASN A 55 5.65 5.54 -5.89
C ASN A 55 6.70 5.01 -4.89
N ASN A 56 7.94 4.81 -5.33
CA ASN A 56 9.03 4.45 -4.43
C ASN A 56 9.32 5.56 -3.40
N LYS A 57 9.29 6.84 -3.81
CA LYS A 57 9.41 7.96 -2.88
C LYS A 57 8.30 7.96 -1.83
N VAL A 58 7.06 7.64 -2.19
CA VAL A 58 5.95 7.52 -1.22
C VAL A 58 6.29 6.50 -0.12
N PHE A 59 6.83 5.33 -0.47
CA PHE A 59 7.25 4.34 0.53
C PHE A 59 8.38 4.85 1.44
N ALA A 60 9.36 5.59 0.89
CA ALA A 60 10.39 6.23 1.70
C ALA A 60 9.80 7.26 2.68
N LEU A 61 8.87 8.11 2.22
CA LEU A 61 8.20 9.12 3.05
C LEU A 61 7.33 8.49 4.15
N LEU A 62 6.66 7.38 3.87
CA LEU A 62 5.92 6.61 4.87
C LEU A 62 6.83 6.04 5.96
N GLN A 63 8.04 5.57 5.60
CA GLN A 63 9.02 5.12 6.59
C GLN A 63 9.50 6.26 7.49
N LEU A 64 9.66 7.45 6.91
CA LEU A 64 10.02 8.70 7.59
C LEU A 64 8.85 9.34 8.37
N GLN A 65 7.63 8.79 8.28
CA GLN A 65 6.42 9.34 8.90
C GLN A 65 6.09 10.78 8.43
N ARG A 66 6.51 11.15 7.22
CA ARG A 66 6.23 12.45 6.59
C ARG A 66 4.87 12.44 5.91
N TYR A 67 3.81 12.24 6.70
CA TYR A 67 2.46 11.95 6.19
C TYR A 67 1.85 13.09 5.35
N SER A 68 2.15 14.35 5.65
CA SER A 68 1.69 15.48 4.82
C SER A 68 2.29 15.42 3.41
N ASP A 69 3.58 15.09 3.31
CA ASP A 69 4.28 14.96 2.02
C ASP A 69 3.79 13.73 1.25
N VAL A 70 3.43 12.64 1.95
CA VAL A 70 2.77 11.48 1.33
C VAL A 70 1.46 11.89 0.66
N ILE A 71 0.62 12.66 1.34
CA ILE A 71 -0.67 13.12 0.80
C ILE A 71 -0.45 13.96 -0.46
N GLU A 72 0.43 14.96 -0.41
CA GLU A 72 0.72 15.84 -1.56
C GLU A 72 1.26 15.05 -2.76
N LEU A 73 2.17 14.10 -2.51
CA LEU A 73 2.77 13.30 -3.55
C LEU A 73 1.77 12.31 -4.17
N CYS A 74 0.96 11.62 -3.35
CA CYS A 74 -0.09 10.74 -3.85
C CYS A 74 -1.16 11.51 -4.63
N ASP A 75 -1.58 12.69 -4.18
CA ASP A 75 -2.52 13.54 -4.94
C ASP A 75 -1.92 13.95 -6.29
N THR A 76 -0.61 14.25 -6.33
CA THR A 76 0.11 14.52 -7.58
C THR A 76 0.13 13.30 -8.51
N ILE A 77 0.39 12.11 -7.99
CA ILE A 77 0.39 10.86 -8.77
C ILE A 77 -1.00 10.57 -9.30
N ILE A 78 -2.03 10.59 -8.45
CA ILE A 78 -3.44 10.38 -8.82
C ILE A 78 -3.84 11.34 -9.94
N HIS A 79 -3.47 12.61 -9.86
CA HIS A 79 -3.77 13.58 -10.91
C HIS A 79 -3.04 13.28 -12.23
N LYS A 80 -1.78 12.84 -12.18
CA LYS A 80 -0.97 12.53 -13.37
C LYS A 80 -1.38 11.23 -14.07
N THR A 81 -1.92 10.29 -13.32
CA THR A 81 -2.33 8.97 -13.82
C THR A 81 -3.83 8.86 -13.97
N ASP A 82 -4.60 9.93 -13.80
CA ASP A 82 -6.06 9.91 -13.78
C ASP A 82 -6.66 8.85 -12.83
N GLY A 83 -5.99 8.60 -11.70
CA GLY A 83 -6.43 7.61 -10.70
C GLY A 83 -6.44 6.18 -11.23
N GLU A 84 -5.39 5.79 -11.95
CA GLU A 84 -5.27 4.47 -12.57
C GLU A 84 -5.36 3.32 -11.57
N THR A 85 -4.68 3.44 -10.42
CA THR A 85 -4.60 2.40 -9.39
C THR A 85 -5.21 2.88 -8.07
N ASP A 86 -5.65 1.94 -7.26
CA ASP A 86 -6.18 2.17 -5.91
C ASP A 86 -5.08 2.44 -4.86
N VAL A 87 -3.84 2.02 -5.15
CA VAL A 87 -2.67 2.14 -4.25
C VAL A 87 -2.48 3.56 -3.72
N ASP A 88 -2.49 4.57 -4.58
CA ASP A 88 -2.25 5.95 -4.16
C ASP A 88 -3.38 6.48 -3.25
N PHE A 89 -4.62 6.03 -3.49
CA PHE A 89 -5.75 6.35 -2.61
C PHE A 89 -5.62 5.65 -1.26
N ILE A 90 -5.16 4.39 -1.24
CA ILE A 90 -4.89 3.64 -0.01
C ILE A 90 -3.83 4.37 0.82
N LEU A 91 -2.71 4.74 0.20
CA LEU A 91 -1.57 5.37 0.88
C LEU A 91 -1.92 6.78 1.40
N SER A 92 -2.63 7.59 0.62
CA SER A 92 -3.20 8.85 1.12
C SER A 92 -4.13 8.62 2.30
N GLY A 93 -5.00 7.60 2.23
CA GLY A 93 -5.91 7.27 3.33
C GLY A 93 -5.17 6.86 4.61
N ILE A 94 -4.08 6.09 4.50
CA ILE A 94 -3.19 5.76 5.62
C ILE A 94 -2.56 7.02 6.21
N ALA A 95 -2.08 7.94 5.37
CA ALA A 95 -1.48 9.19 5.83
C ALA A 95 -2.49 10.11 6.52
N PHE A 96 -3.71 10.27 5.98
CA PHE A 96 -4.78 10.98 6.67
C PHE A 96 -5.16 10.32 8.00
N TRP A 97 -5.19 8.98 8.03
CA TRP A 97 -5.45 8.23 9.25
C TRP A 97 -4.39 8.51 10.31
N ALA A 98 -3.12 8.54 9.91
CA ALA A 98 -1.99 8.85 10.78
C ALA A 98 -2.00 10.28 11.34
N LEU A 99 -2.58 11.22 10.59
CA LEU A 99 -2.79 12.61 11.01
C LEU A 99 -4.12 12.81 11.77
N ASP A 100 -4.72 11.73 12.28
CA ASP A 100 -6.00 11.70 13.01
C ASP A 100 -7.21 12.23 12.21
N ASN A 101 -7.08 12.38 10.89
CA ASN A 101 -8.17 12.80 10.02
C ASN A 101 -8.95 11.59 9.47
N LYS A 102 -9.67 10.90 10.36
CA LYS A 102 -10.36 9.64 10.06
C LYS A 102 -11.41 9.77 8.95
N SER A 103 -12.09 10.93 8.89
CA SER A 103 -13.08 11.20 7.85
C SER A 103 -12.44 11.27 6.46
N LYS A 104 -11.30 11.98 6.31
CA LYS A 104 -10.57 12.02 5.04
C LYS A 104 -9.96 10.68 4.67
N ALA A 105 -9.47 9.91 5.64
CA ALA A 105 -8.97 8.56 5.38
C ALA A 105 -10.03 7.69 4.70
N ILE A 106 -11.25 7.66 5.27
CA ILE A 106 -12.39 6.91 4.72
C ILE A 106 -12.81 7.48 3.36
N GLU A 107 -12.80 8.80 3.17
CA GLU A 107 -13.08 9.44 1.88
C GLU A 107 -12.13 8.94 0.79
N TYR A 108 -10.82 8.91 1.06
CA TYR A 108 -9.81 8.46 0.10
C TYR A 108 -9.92 6.97 -0.19
N TRP A 109 -10.13 6.12 0.83
CA TRP A 109 -10.40 4.71 0.58
C TRP A 109 -11.69 4.50 -0.24
N THR A 110 -12.72 5.31 -0.02
CA THR A 110 -13.94 5.26 -0.85
C THR A 110 -13.69 5.68 -2.29
N LYS A 111 -12.78 6.64 -2.54
CA LYS A 111 -12.34 7.02 -3.88
C LYS A 111 -11.56 5.89 -4.57
N GLY A 112 -10.70 5.20 -3.82
CA GLY A 112 -9.92 4.05 -4.30
C GLY A 112 -10.79 2.92 -4.88
N GLU A 113 -12.00 2.70 -4.34
CA GLU A 113 -12.96 1.73 -4.90
C GLU A 113 -13.33 2.03 -6.37
N LYS A 114 -13.15 3.27 -6.82
CA LYS A 114 -13.50 3.75 -8.16
C LYS A 114 -12.28 3.94 -9.05
N ALA A 115 -11.08 3.52 -8.61
CA ALA A 115 -9.89 3.60 -9.44
C ALA A 115 -10.07 2.76 -10.71
N LYS A 116 -9.45 3.21 -11.81
CA LYS A 116 -9.70 2.70 -13.16
C LYS A 116 -9.47 1.20 -13.29
N TYR A 117 -8.47 0.67 -12.59
CA TYR A 117 -8.07 -0.74 -12.62
C TYR A 117 -8.26 -1.47 -11.29
N ALA A 118 -9.11 -0.93 -10.40
CA ALA A 118 -9.40 -1.57 -9.10
C ALA A 118 -10.00 -2.98 -9.26
N ASP A 119 -10.76 -3.21 -10.33
CA ASP A 119 -11.37 -4.51 -10.64
C ASP A 119 -10.34 -5.59 -11.01
N ILE A 120 -9.23 -5.20 -11.65
CA ILE A 120 -8.12 -6.10 -12.01
C ILE A 120 -7.31 -6.50 -10.77
N ALA A 121 -7.09 -5.57 -9.84
CA ALA A 121 -6.44 -5.86 -8.55
C ALA A 121 -7.34 -6.68 -7.59
N GLY A 122 -8.63 -6.78 -7.93
CA GLY A 122 -9.65 -7.49 -7.17
C GLY A 122 -10.40 -6.59 -6.18
N GLY A 123 -9.92 -5.37 -5.91
CA GLY A 123 -10.58 -4.30 -5.14
C GLY A 123 -10.92 -4.61 -3.68
N ILE A 124 -10.47 -5.77 -3.17
CA ILE A 124 -10.77 -6.23 -1.81
C ILE A 124 -9.89 -5.51 -0.79
N ASP A 125 -8.64 -5.22 -1.13
CA ASP A 125 -7.69 -4.50 -0.28
C ASP A 125 -8.26 -3.16 0.21
N VAL A 126 -8.79 -2.31 -0.69
CA VAL A 126 -9.46 -1.06 -0.33
C VAL A 126 -10.59 -1.27 0.67
N LEU A 127 -11.38 -2.33 0.47
CA LEU A 127 -12.48 -2.67 1.38
C LEU A 127 -11.95 -3.16 2.74
N ILE A 128 -10.80 -3.84 2.81
CA ILE A 128 -10.17 -4.23 4.08
C ILE A 128 -9.80 -2.98 4.90
N PHE A 129 -9.30 -1.91 4.27
CA PHE A 129 -9.04 -0.64 4.97
C PHE A 129 -10.32 0.00 5.54
N GLN A 130 -11.41 -0.01 4.76
CA GLN A 130 -12.71 0.47 5.25
C GLN A 130 -13.29 -0.42 6.35
N TYR A 131 -13.09 -1.74 6.25
CA TYR A 131 -13.47 -2.69 7.29
C TYR A 131 -12.75 -2.35 8.60
N PHE A 132 -11.43 -2.20 8.53
CA PHE A 132 -10.61 -1.77 9.65
C PHE A 132 -11.14 -0.48 10.28
N ALA A 133 -11.39 0.56 9.47
CA ALA A 133 -11.94 1.83 9.97
C ALA A 133 -13.27 1.62 10.70
N SER A 134 -14.18 0.84 10.12
CA SER A 134 -15.50 0.59 10.69
C SER A 134 -15.42 -0.11 12.06
N VAL A 135 -14.53 -1.10 12.19
CA VAL A 135 -14.30 -1.79 13.46
C VAL A 135 -13.64 -0.84 14.47
N LYS A 136 -12.58 -0.13 14.07
CA LYS A 136 -11.81 0.72 14.95
C LYS A 136 -12.61 1.91 15.50
N LEU A 137 -13.57 2.41 14.72
CA LEU A 137 -14.45 3.52 15.10
C LEU A 137 -15.78 3.07 15.72
N ASN A 138 -16.02 1.75 15.85
CA ASN A 138 -17.31 1.19 16.24
C ASN A 138 -18.49 1.71 15.38
N ASP A 139 -18.27 1.83 14.06
CA ASP A 139 -19.29 2.26 13.09
C ASP A 139 -19.97 1.04 12.44
N ASP A 140 -21.01 0.53 13.09
CA ASP A 140 -21.78 -0.64 12.63
C ASP A 140 -22.41 -0.43 11.25
N LYS A 141 -22.78 0.82 10.92
CA LYS A 141 -23.42 1.15 9.64
C LYS A 141 -22.41 1.06 8.51
N LEU A 142 -21.19 1.58 8.72
CA LEU A 142 -20.10 1.43 7.78
C LEU A 142 -19.70 -0.04 7.66
N LEU A 143 -19.57 -0.78 8.77
CA LEU A 143 -19.20 -2.20 8.79
C LEU A 143 -20.19 -3.03 7.96
N LEU A 144 -21.49 -2.83 8.16
CA LEU A 144 -22.54 -3.51 7.39
C LEU A 144 -22.44 -3.18 5.88
N THR A 145 -22.15 -1.92 5.56
CA THR A 145 -22.00 -1.47 4.16
C THR A 145 -20.78 -2.12 3.50
N VAL A 146 -19.63 -2.13 4.18
CA VAL A 146 -18.39 -2.76 3.70
C VAL A 146 -18.58 -4.26 3.52
N LYS A 147 -19.14 -4.97 4.51
CA LYS A 147 -19.41 -6.42 4.39
C LYS A 147 -20.32 -6.74 3.19
N LYS A 148 -21.35 -5.92 2.92
CA LYS A 148 -22.20 -6.08 1.73
C LYS A 148 -21.43 -5.90 0.42
N LYS A 149 -20.56 -4.88 0.35
CA LYS A 149 -19.69 -4.65 -0.82
C LYS A 149 -18.72 -5.80 -1.04
N MET A 150 -18.02 -6.24 0.01
CA MET A 150 -17.12 -7.39 -0.03
C MET A 150 -17.86 -8.64 -0.52
N LYS A 151 -19.02 -8.97 0.05
CA LYS A 151 -19.82 -10.12 -0.36
C LYS A 151 -20.26 -10.05 -1.82
N LYS A 152 -20.57 -8.84 -2.33
CA LYS A 152 -20.90 -8.65 -3.75
C LYS A 152 -19.69 -8.91 -4.64
N LEU A 153 -18.52 -8.41 -4.26
CA LEU A 153 -17.29 -8.52 -5.03
C LEU A 153 -16.78 -9.97 -5.07
N LEU A 154 -16.78 -10.65 -3.92
CA LEU A 154 -16.30 -12.03 -3.75
C LEU A 154 -17.19 -13.10 -4.43
N LYS A 155 -18.43 -12.77 -4.80
CA LYS A 155 -19.30 -13.67 -5.59
C LYS A 155 -18.78 -13.90 -7.01
N ASN A 156 -17.97 -12.98 -7.53
CA ASN A 156 -17.38 -13.15 -8.85
C ASN A 156 -16.12 -14.02 -8.72
N LYS A 157 -16.01 -15.09 -9.53
CA LYS A 157 -14.90 -16.07 -9.52
C LYS A 157 -13.48 -15.49 -9.70
N ILE A 158 -13.38 -14.19 -9.96
CA ILE A 158 -12.11 -13.44 -10.07
C ILE A 158 -11.47 -13.25 -8.67
N ALA A 159 -12.24 -13.34 -7.58
CA ALA A 159 -11.75 -13.16 -6.21
C ALA A 159 -11.16 -14.45 -5.58
N THR A 160 -10.47 -15.27 -6.36
CA THR A 160 -9.69 -16.42 -5.84
C THR A 160 -8.24 -16.05 -5.53
N ASN A 161 -7.85 -14.79 -5.78
CA ASN A 161 -6.53 -14.30 -5.41
C ASN A 161 -6.37 -14.22 -3.87
N PHE A 162 -5.14 -14.03 -3.41
CA PHE A 162 -4.81 -14.01 -1.98
C PHE A 162 -5.63 -12.98 -1.17
N TYR A 163 -5.93 -11.81 -1.75
CA TYR A 163 -6.78 -10.80 -1.10
C TYR A 163 -8.25 -11.23 -1.01
N GLY A 164 -8.76 -11.94 -2.02
CA GLY A 164 -10.10 -12.52 -1.96
C GLY A 164 -10.30 -13.47 -0.78
N LEU A 165 -9.28 -14.27 -0.46
CA LEU A 165 -9.29 -15.15 0.72
C LEU A 165 -9.33 -14.36 2.03
N GLN A 166 -8.58 -13.26 2.13
CA GLN A 166 -8.66 -12.36 3.29
C GLN A 166 -10.07 -11.78 3.44
N GLY A 167 -10.70 -11.36 2.35
CA GLY A 167 -12.09 -10.90 2.34
C GLY A 167 -13.07 -11.98 2.81
N ASN A 168 -12.93 -13.22 2.32
CA ASN A 168 -13.75 -14.36 2.76
C ASN A 168 -13.56 -14.65 4.26
N TYR A 169 -12.34 -14.54 4.79
CA TYR A 169 -12.08 -14.71 6.22
C TYR A 169 -12.77 -13.63 7.06
N LEU A 170 -12.72 -12.35 6.64
CA LEU A 170 -13.42 -11.27 7.34
C LEU A 170 -14.94 -11.44 7.33
N LEU A 171 -15.48 -12.10 6.30
CA LEU A 171 -16.89 -12.48 6.19
C LEU A 171 -17.26 -13.80 6.87
N ASP A 172 -16.32 -14.46 7.56
CA ASP A 172 -16.51 -15.75 8.22
C ASP A 172 -16.89 -16.90 7.25
N GLU A 173 -16.51 -16.78 5.97
CA GLU A 173 -16.78 -17.78 4.92
C GLU A 173 -15.65 -18.82 4.80
N ILE A 174 -14.48 -18.55 5.39
CA ILE A 174 -13.37 -19.51 5.55
C ILE A 174 -12.75 -19.40 6.95
N THR A 175 -12.10 -20.47 7.39
CA THR A 175 -11.38 -20.55 8.66
C THR A 175 -9.99 -19.90 8.59
N GLU A 176 -9.42 -19.62 9.77
CA GLU A 176 -8.03 -19.14 9.90
C GLU A 176 -7.03 -20.15 9.33
N THR A 177 -7.26 -21.45 9.54
CA THR A 177 -6.42 -22.53 9.00
C THR A 177 -6.41 -22.55 7.47
N GLU A 178 -7.57 -22.40 6.84
CA GLU A 178 -7.68 -22.31 5.38
C GLU A 178 -6.94 -21.08 4.84
N LEU A 179 -7.09 -19.92 5.50
CA LEU A 179 -6.38 -18.71 5.11
C LEU A 179 -4.85 -18.90 5.18
N TYR A 180 -4.33 -19.44 6.29
CA TYR A 180 -2.89 -19.73 6.42
C TYR A 180 -2.38 -20.73 5.38
N SER A 181 -3.19 -21.74 5.04
CA SER A 181 -2.80 -22.77 4.05
C SER A 181 -2.66 -22.21 2.64
N SER A 182 -3.18 -21.00 2.37
CA SER A 182 -3.04 -20.33 1.08
C SER A 182 -1.73 -19.56 0.90
N VAL A 183 -0.95 -19.38 1.98
CA VAL A 183 0.31 -18.65 1.95
C VAL A 183 1.34 -19.44 1.12
N THR A 184 1.97 -18.75 0.17
CA THR A 184 2.99 -19.33 -0.69
C THR A 184 4.25 -19.74 0.08
N MET A 185 4.98 -20.72 -0.46
CA MET A 185 6.28 -21.13 0.07
C MET A 185 7.45 -20.32 -0.49
N THR A 186 7.23 -19.45 -1.50
CA THR A 186 8.27 -18.57 -2.04
C THR A 186 8.63 -17.48 -1.04
N ASN A 187 9.84 -17.52 -0.46
CA ASN A 187 10.26 -16.66 0.67
C ASN A 187 9.83 -15.19 0.58
N ILE A 188 10.18 -14.48 -0.50
CA ILE A 188 9.88 -13.04 -0.64
C ILE A 188 8.36 -12.78 -0.67
N LEU A 189 7.62 -13.58 -1.43
CA LEU A 189 6.16 -13.43 -1.52
C LEU A 189 5.46 -13.92 -0.25
N ARG A 190 6.04 -14.90 0.44
CA ARG A 190 5.55 -15.43 1.71
C ARG A 190 5.52 -14.36 2.78
N GLU A 191 6.61 -13.61 2.94
CA GLU A 191 6.68 -12.54 3.95
C GLU A 191 5.68 -11.42 3.69
N ARG A 192 5.50 -11.04 2.42
CA ARG A 192 4.47 -10.10 1.99
C ARG A 192 3.06 -10.60 2.34
N GLN A 193 2.77 -11.84 2.00
CA GLN A 193 1.48 -12.45 2.29
C GLN A 193 1.21 -12.58 3.80
N LEU A 194 2.22 -12.97 4.57
CA LEU A 194 2.13 -13.05 6.03
C LEU A 194 1.92 -11.67 6.67
N CYS A 195 2.57 -10.62 6.15
CA CYS A 195 2.32 -9.23 6.58
C CYS A 195 0.84 -8.86 6.45
N CYS A 196 0.24 -9.09 5.28
CA CYS A 196 -1.18 -8.80 5.06
C CYS A 196 -2.07 -9.67 5.95
N LEU A 197 -1.75 -10.97 6.05
CA LEU A 197 -2.51 -11.93 6.84
C LEU A 197 -2.54 -11.55 8.32
N ASP A 198 -1.39 -11.23 8.92
CA ASP A 198 -1.33 -10.85 10.33
C ASP A 198 -2.15 -9.57 10.59
N PHE A 199 -2.11 -8.59 9.70
CA PHE A 199 -3.00 -7.43 9.80
C PHE A 199 -4.49 -7.84 9.80
N VAL A 200 -4.90 -8.68 8.85
CA VAL A 200 -6.29 -9.17 8.74
C VAL A 200 -6.74 -9.98 9.95
N LEU A 201 -5.88 -10.84 10.51
CA LEU A 201 -6.18 -11.55 11.75
C LEU A 201 -6.32 -10.59 12.93
N GLY A 202 -5.45 -9.58 12.99
CA GLY A 202 -5.51 -8.53 14.01
C GLY A 202 -6.86 -7.83 14.00
N ILE A 203 -7.31 -7.31 12.85
CA ILE A 203 -8.58 -6.58 12.76
C ILE A 203 -9.79 -7.47 13.08
N LYS A 204 -9.75 -8.76 12.73
CA LYS A 204 -10.83 -9.70 13.07
C LYS A 204 -10.94 -9.93 14.57
N LYS A 205 -9.82 -9.99 15.28
CA LYS A 205 -9.81 -10.09 16.75
C LYS A 205 -10.16 -8.76 17.43
N LEU A 206 -9.83 -7.63 16.81
CA LEU A 206 -10.30 -6.31 17.25
C LEU A 206 -11.82 -6.22 17.22
N GLU A 207 -12.50 -6.75 16.20
CA GLU A 207 -13.97 -6.83 16.11
C GLU A 207 -14.59 -7.56 17.32
N SER A 208 -13.86 -8.53 17.89
CA SER A 208 -14.25 -9.25 19.11
C SER A 208 -13.69 -8.62 20.40
N SER A 209 -13.26 -7.35 20.35
CA SER A 209 -12.65 -6.61 21.48
C SER A 209 -11.38 -7.23 22.08
N ASN A 210 -10.69 -8.11 21.36
CA ASN A 210 -9.44 -8.71 21.83
C ASN A 210 -8.23 -7.83 21.43
N LEU A 211 -8.01 -6.77 22.23
CA LEU A 211 -6.99 -5.76 21.96
C LEU A 211 -5.55 -6.29 22.05
N ASP A 212 -5.28 -7.23 22.95
CA ASP A 212 -3.93 -7.79 23.11
C ASP A 212 -3.51 -8.61 21.90
N PHE A 213 -4.42 -9.44 21.39
CA PHE A 213 -4.16 -10.19 20.16
C PHE A 213 -4.04 -9.26 18.95
N TYR A 214 -4.90 -8.24 18.87
CA TYR A 214 -4.80 -7.22 17.83
C TYR A 214 -3.42 -6.56 17.81
N LYS A 215 -2.94 -6.05 18.95
CA LYS A 215 -1.61 -5.44 19.07
C LYS A 215 -0.50 -6.42 18.72
N LYS A 216 -0.56 -7.66 19.22
CA LYS A 216 0.41 -8.71 18.88
C LYS A 216 0.49 -8.90 17.36
N LYS A 217 -0.66 -8.98 16.68
CA LYS A 217 -0.71 -9.19 15.24
C LYS A 217 -0.22 -8.00 14.43
N LEU A 218 -0.44 -6.77 14.90
CA LEU A 218 0.21 -5.60 14.28
C LEU A 218 1.74 -5.66 14.43
N THR A 219 2.24 -6.10 15.58
CA THR A 219 3.69 -6.29 15.78
C THR A 219 4.24 -7.36 14.84
N ASP A 220 3.54 -8.49 14.73
CA ASP A 220 3.90 -9.56 13.78
C ASP A 220 3.91 -9.01 12.33
N CYS A 221 2.89 -8.24 11.94
CA CYS A 221 2.76 -7.58 10.63
C CYS A 221 3.97 -6.70 10.26
N ILE A 222 4.50 -5.91 11.20
CA ILE A 222 5.66 -5.05 10.93
C ILE A 222 7.01 -5.74 11.09
N SER A 223 7.04 -7.02 11.50
CA SER A 223 8.28 -7.77 11.77
C SER A 223 8.95 -8.34 10.52
N TYR A 224 8.24 -8.39 9.39
CA TYR A 224 8.71 -8.97 8.13
C TYR A 224 9.72 -8.10 7.36
N GLY A 225 10.11 -6.94 7.90
CA GLY A 225 11.20 -6.12 7.38
C GLY A 225 10.97 -5.59 5.96
N ALA A 226 12.08 -5.40 5.22
CA ALA A 226 12.07 -4.71 3.93
C ALA A 226 11.23 -5.40 2.84
N ASN A 227 10.99 -6.71 2.93
CA ASN A 227 10.14 -7.42 1.98
C ASN A 227 8.66 -7.01 2.11
N ALA A 228 8.23 -6.60 3.30
CA ALA A 228 6.87 -6.12 3.56
C ALA A 228 6.67 -4.63 3.26
N TYR A 229 7.70 -3.87 2.89
CA TYR A 229 7.58 -2.43 2.63
C TYR A 229 6.71 -2.09 1.41
N LEU A 230 6.40 -3.06 0.55
CA LEU A 230 5.43 -2.89 -0.54
C LEU A 230 3.99 -3.12 -0.10
N GLU A 231 3.76 -3.62 1.11
CA GLU A 231 2.42 -3.92 1.61
C GLU A 231 1.85 -2.74 2.38
N HIS A 232 0.75 -2.17 1.89
CA HIS A 232 0.13 -1.00 2.53
C HIS A 232 -0.31 -1.29 3.97
N PHE A 233 -0.67 -2.53 4.28
CA PHE A 233 -1.01 -2.99 5.63
C PHE A 233 0.12 -2.80 6.64
N PHE A 234 1.38 -2.93 6.21
CA PHE A 234 2.56 -2.67 7.03
C PHE A 234 2.52 -1.26 7.63
N TYR A 235 2.22 -0.26 6.80
CA TYR A 235 2.26 1.14 7.23
C TYR A 235 1.11 1.49 8.15
N LEU A 236 -0.10 0.96 7.90
CA LEU A 236 -1.22 1.17 8.81
C LEU A 236 -1.01 0.47 10.16
N ALA A 237 -0.44 -0.74 10.16
CA ALA A 237 -0.05 -1.43 11.39
C ALA A 237 0.95 -0.60 12.21
N LYS A 238 1.97 -0.04 11.54
CA LYS A 238 2.97 0.84 12.15
C LYS A 238 2.33 2.10 12.77
N VAL A 239 1.42 2.74 12.05
CA VAL A 239 0.66 3.91 12.54
C VAL A 239 -0.16 3.54 13.79
N GLU A 240 -0.91 2.45 13.75
CA GLU A 240 -1.75 2.02 14.88
C GLU A 240 -0.95 1.67 16.13
N LEU A 241 0.22 1.04 15.98
CA LEU A 241 1.13 0.77 17.10
C LEU A 241 1.71 2.05 17.70
N ASN A 242 2.03 3.05 16.87
CA ASN A 242 2.55 4.34 17.33
C ASN A 242 1.47 5.21 18.01
N MET A 243 0.21 5.10 17.59
CA MET A 243 -0.89 5.82 18.23
C MET A 243 -1.28 5.26 19.59
N GLY A 244 -1.06 3.97 19.83
CA GLY A 244 -1.40 3.28 21.07
C GLY A 244 -0.32 3.25 22.15
N SER A 245 0.84 3.90 21.91
CA SER A 245 1.96 4.02 22.85
C SER A 245 2.04 5.37 23.56
N LEU A 246 1.06 6.25 23.33
CA LEU A 246 0.79 7.49 24.06
C LEU A 246 -0.34 7.30 25.06
#